data_AF-E2BQE9-F1
#
_entry.id   AF-E2BQE9-F1
#
_cell.length_a   1.000
_cell.length_b   1.000
_cell.length_c   1.000
_cell.angle_alpha   90.00
_cell.angle_beta   90.00
_cell.angle_gamma   90.00
#
_symmetry.space_group_name_H-M   'P 1'
#
loop_
_entity.id
_entity.type
_entity.pdbx_description
1 polymer ?
#
loop_
_entity_poly.entity_id
_entity_poly.type
_entity_poly.pdbx_seq_one_letter_code
_entity_poly.pdbx_strand_id
1 'polypeptide(L)'
;MSTTPPVSPRKGRRRSRDVPPSPTVLKRRRLAANARERRRMNGLNDAFDKLREVVPNLGTDHKLSKFETLQMAQSYIAALCDLLQRHDGKR
;
A
#
# COMPACT_ATOMS: atom_id res chain seq x y z
N MET A 1 17.40 -21.78 64.34
CA MET A 1 16.23 -22.34 63.65
C MET A 1 16.22 -21.77 62.24
N SER A 2 16.63 -22.57 61.25
CA SER A 2 16.88 -22.10 59.89
C SER A 2 16.13 -22.98 58.91
N THR A 3 15.12 -22.43 58.22
CA THR A 3 14.54 -23.03 57.01
C THR A 3 14.11 -21.92 56.08
N THR A 4 14.87 -21.74 55.01
CA THR A 4 14.50 -20.95 53.82
C THR A 4 13.42 -21.70 53.01
N PRO A 5 12.46 -21.01 52.38
CA PRO A 5 11.47 -21.67 51.54
C PRO A 5 12.04 -22.00 50.14
N PRO A 6 11.51 -23.02 49.44
CA PRO A 6 11.99 -23.39 48.12
C PRO A 6 11.44 -22.45 47.04
N VAL A 7 12.31 -22.01 46.13
CA VAL A 7 11.92 -21.24 44.94
C VAL A 7 11.30 -22.22 43.92
N SER A 8 9.99 -22.12 43.71
CA SER A 8 9.30 -22.88 42.66
C SER A 8 9.77 -22.46 41.26
N PRO A 9 10.08 -23.40 40.36
CA PRO A 9 10.56 -23.08 39.03
C PRO A 9 9.43 -22.42 38.21
N ARG A 10 9.75 -21.27 37.60
CA ARG A 10 8.88 -20.56 36.66
C ARG A 10 8.40 -21.52 35.58
N LYS A 11 7.13 -21.90 35.63
CA LYS A 11 6.49 -22.74 34.60
C LYS A 11 6.51 -21.95 33.28
N GLY A 12 7.50 -22.28 32.45
CA GLY A 12 7.71 -21.71 31.14
C GLY A 12 6.42 -21.77 30.32
N ARG A 13 5.84 -20.60 30.06
CA ARG A 13 4.71 -20.40 29.16
C ARG A 13 5.19 -20.54 27.71
N ARG A 14 5.71 -21.74 27.38
CA ARG A 14 6.31 -22.09 26.08
C ARG A 14 5.50 -23.17 25.33
N ARG A 15 4.22 -23.37 25.65
CA ARG A 15 3.39 -24.43 25.02
C ARG A 15 2.30 -23.95 24.06
N SER A 16 2.28 -22.65 23.69
CA SER A 16 1.22 -22.12 22.81
C SER A 16 1.69 -21.84 21.38
N ARG A 17 2.97 -22.03 21.05
CA ARG A 17 3.49 -21.79 19.68
C ARG A 17 3.37 -23.00 18.76
N ASP A 18 3.26 -24.21 19.30
CA ASP A 18 3.27 -25.45 18.52
C ASP A 18 1.86 -26.00 18.19
N VAL A 19 0.79 -25.38 18.70
CA VAL A 19 -0.58 -25.76 18.35
C VAL A 19 -1.03 -24.95 17.14
N PRO A 20 -1.36 -25.58 15.99
CA PRO A 20 -1.84 -24.88 14.83
C PRO A 20 -3.14 -24.11 15.16
N PRO A 21 -3.30 -22.88 14.66
CA PRO A 21 -4.47 -22.08 14.99
C PRO A 21 -5.74 -22.76 14.49
N SER A 22 -6.84 -22.63 15.24
CA SER A 22 -8.13 -23.18 14.82
C SER A 22 -8.56 -22.61 13.46
N PRO A 23 -9.37 -23.35 12.68
CA PRO A 23 -9.87 -22.87 11.38
C PRO A 23 -10.57 -21.51 11.46
N THR A 24 -11.26 -21.22 12.57
CA THR A 24 -11.94 -19.94 12.81
C THR A 24 -10.96 -18.78 13.00
N VAL A 25 -9.85 -19.01 13.72
CA VAL A 25 -8.77 -18.03 13.89
C VAL A 25 -8.07 -17.78 12.56
N LEU A 26 -7.78 -18.83 11.78
CA LEU A 26 -7.20 -18.69 10.44
C LEU A 26 -8.11 -17.88 9.50
N LYS A 27 -9.41 -18.18 9.49
CA LYS A 27 -10.41 -17.40 8.71
C LYS A 27 -10.41 -15.93 9.10
N ARG A 28 -10.41 -15.61 10.40
CA ARG A 28 -10.37 -14.23 10.90
C ARG A 28 -9.08 -13.51 10.47
N ARG A 29 -7.93 -14.18 10.56
CA ARG A 29 -6.64 -13.62 10.11
C ARG A 29 -6.64 -13.31 8.62
N ARG A 30 -7.18 -14.22 7.79
CA ARG A 30 -7.31 -14.00 6.34
C ARG A 30 -8.22 -12.81 6.03
N LEU A 31 -9.37 -12.70 6.69
CA LEU A 31 -10.28 -11.56 6.52
C LEU A 31 -9.60 -10.23 6.88
N ALA A 32 -8.87 -10.20 8.00
CA ALA A 32 -8.11 -9.02 8.41
C ALA A 32 -7.00 -8.67 7.40
N ALA A 33 -6.31 -9.66 6.83
CA ALA A 33 -5.32 -9.45 5.78
C ALA A 33 -5.95 -8.86 4.51
N ASN A 34 -7.06 -9.43 4.04
CA ASN A 34 -7.77 -8.92 2.86
C ASN A 34 -8.27 -7.49 3.07
N ALA A 35 -8.75 -7.15 4.28
CA ALA A 35 -9.16 -5.79 4.60
C ALA A 35 -7.99 -4.79 4.58
N ARG A 36 -6.79 -5.21 5.00
CA ARG A 36 -5.58 -4.38 4.88
C ARG A 36 -5.19 -4.16 3.42
N GLU A 37 -5.20 -5.21 2.60
CA GLU A 37 -4.83 -5.06 1.18
C GLU A 37 -5.82 -4.18 0.43
N ARG A 38 -7.13 -4.28 0.71
CA ARG A 38 -8.12 -3.35 0.16
C ARG A 38 -7.81 -1.90 0.51
N ARG A 39 -7.48 -1.60 1.77
CA ARG A 39 -7.11 -0.23 2.17
C ARG A 39 -5.85 0.27 1.46
N ARG A 40 -4.84 -0.59 1.32
CA ARG A 40 -3.62 -0.28 0.55
C ARG A 40 -3.96 0.03 -0.91
N MET A 41 -4.79 -0.80 -1.55
CA MET A 41 -5.19 -0.62 -2.94
C MET A 41 -6.05 0.63 -3.16
N ASN A 42 -6.93 0.96 -2.20
CA ASN A 42 -7.70 2.21 -2.24
C ASN A 42 -6.75 3.42 -2.27
N GLY A 43 -5.75 3.48 -1.40
CA GLY A 43 -4.77 4.57 -1.42
C GLY A 43 -3.99 4.67 -2.73
N LEU A 44 -3.70 3.53 -3.38
CA LEU A 44 -3.09 3.52 -4.72
C LEU A 44 -4.06 4.07 -5.78
N ASN A 45 -5.34 3.68 -5.72
CA ASN A 45 -6.35 4.18 -6.66
C ASN A 45 -6.58 5.69 -6.48
N ASP A 46 -6.60 6.19 -5.24
CA ASP A 46 -6.71 7.62 -4.94
C ASP A 46 -5.54 8.42 -5.52
N ALA A 47 -4.31 7.88 -5.44
CA ALA A 47 -3.14 8.51 -6.08
C ALA A 47 -3.25 8.51 -7.61
N PHE A 48 -3.78 7.44 -8.19
CA PHE A 48 -4.07 7.36 -9.62
C PHE A 48 -5.12 8.38 -10.06
N ASP A 49 -6.11 8.66 -9.22
CA ASP A 49 -7.15 9.65 -9.51
C ASP A 49 -6.61 11.08 -9.46
N LYS A 50 -5.79 11.40 -8.47
CA LYS A 50 -5.05 12.67 -8.42
C LYS A 50 -4.13 12.86 -9.64
N LEU A 51 -3.51 11.79 -10.13
CA LEU A 51 -2.70 11.87 -11.35
C LEU A 51 -3.58 12.20 -12.57
N ARG A 52 -4.79 11.63 -12.67
CA ARG A 52 -5.71 11.93 -13.78
C ARG A 52 -6.19 13.37 -13.79
N GLU A 53 -6.31 14.02 -12.64
CA GLU A 53 -6.71 15.43 -12.54
C GLU A 53 -5.70 16.38 -13.20
N VAL A 54 -4.42 16.01 -13.21
CA VAL A 54 -3.33 16.85 -13.76
C VAL A 54 -2.85 16.39 -15.15
N VAL A 55 -3.26 15.20 -15.59
CA VAL A 55 -2.92 14.68 -16.91
C VAL A 55 -3.93 15.19 -17.95
N PRO A 56 -3.48 15.72 -19.10
CA PRO A 56 -4.39 16.16 -20.15
C PRO A 56 -5.29 15.02 -20.63
N ASN A 57 -6.60 15.25 -20.63
CA ASN A 57 -7.59 14.35 -21.22
C ASN A 57 -8.25 15.05 -22.41
N LEU A 58 -8.30 14.41 -23.58
CA LEU A 58 -8.85 14.96 -24.82
C LEU A 58 -10.40 14.99 -24.83
N GLY A 59 -11.00 15.59 -23.79
CA GLY A 59 -12.42 15.94 -23.78
C GLY A 59 -13.40 14.77 -23.75
N THR A 60 -12.94 13.55 -23.50
CA THR A 60 -13.85 12.44 -23.20
C THR A 60 -14.20 12.51 -21.73
N ASP A 61 -15.49 12.47 -21.39
CA ASP A 61 -15.99 12.26 -20.02
C ASP A 61 -15.63 10.85 -19.48
N HIS A 62 -14.66 10.19 -20.14
CA HIS A 62 -14.18 8.87 -19.83
C HIS A 62 -12.89 8.96 -19.00
N LYS A 63 -12.88 8.21 -17.91
CA LYS A 63 -11.72 8.05 -17.03
C LYS A 63 -10.69 7.15 -17.70
N LEU A 64 -9.51 7.69 -18.01
CA LEU A 64 -8.36 6.94 -18.55
C LEU A 64 -8.06 5.68 -17.72
N SER A 65 -7.77 4.57 -18.38
CA SER A 65 -7.29 3.35 -17.73
C SER A 65 -5.96 3.60 -17.00
N LYS A 66 -5.53 2.67 -16.13
CA LYS A 66 -4.25 2.81 -15.40
C LYS A 66 -3.05 2.91 -16.36
N PHE A 67 -3.07 2.11 -17.43
CA PHE A 67 -2.01 2.13 -18.42
C PHE A 67 -1.98 3.46 -19.19
N GLU A 68 -3.13 3.89 -19.71
CA GLU A 68 -3.24 5.15 -20.46
C GLU A 68 -2.86 6.34 -19.58
N THR A 69 -3.26 6.36 -18.30
CA THR A 69 -2.89 7.43 -17.36
C THR A 69 -1.37 7.54 -17.23
N LEU A 70 -0.66 6.41 -17.10
CA LEU A 70 0.80 6.41 -16.99
C LEU A 70 1.48 6.82 -18.30
N GLN A 71 0.96 6.36 -19.44
CA GLN A 71 1.49 6.72 -20.76
C GLN A 71 1.31 8.22 -21.02
N MET A 72 0.11 8.76 -20.75
CA MET A 72 -0.19 10.18 -20.91
C MET A 72 0.64 11.05 -19.95
N ALA A 73 0.85 10.61 -18.71
CA ALA A 73 1.71 11.32 -17.76
C ALA A 73 3.17 11.43 -18.26
N GLN A 74 3.74 10.34 -18.78
CA GLN A 74 5.10 10.35 -19.34
C GLN A 74 5.21 11.30 -20.54
N SER A 75 4.29 11.18 -21.50
CA SER A 75 4.23 12.08 -22.67
C SER A 75 4.06 13.54 -22.26
N TYR A 76 3.26 13.82 -21.24
CA TYR A 76 3.01 15.18 -20.79
C TYR A 76 4.23 15.80 -20.11
N ILE A 77 4.92 15.05 -19.24
CA ILE A 77 6.20 15.51 -18.65
C ILE A 77 7.22 15.82 -19.75
N ALA A 78 7.38 14.95 -20.74
CA ALA A 78 8.30 15.18 -21.86
C ALA A 78 7.94 16.46 -22.65
N ALA A 79 6.66 16.66 -22.97
CA ALA A 79 6.21 17.85 -23.69
C ALA A 79 6.46 19.14 -22.90
N LEU A 80 6.24 19.14 -21.58
CA LEU A 80 6.53 20.29 -20.71
C LEU A 80 8.03 20.58 -20.64
N CYS A 81 8.88 19.55 -20.53
CA CYS A 81 10.33 19.70 -20.58
C CYS A 81 10.81 20.33 -21.90
N ASP A 82 10.31 19.86 -23.03
CA ASP A 82 10.64 20.40 -24.35
C ASP A 82 10.20 21.86 -24.50
N LEU A 83 9.02 22.19 -23.98
CA LEU A 83 8.47 23.55 -24.01
C LEU A 83 9.36 24.53 -23.22
N LEU A 84 9.83 24.12 -22.04
CA LEU A 84 10.73 24.93 -21.22
C LEU A 84 12.09 25.12 -21.89
N GLN A 85 12.69 24.07 -22.45
CA GLN A 85 13.98 24.17 -23.16
C GLN A 85 13.92 25.12 -24.37
N ARG A 86 12.84 25.07 -25.15
CA ARG A 86 12.63 25.98 -26.29
C ARG A 86 12.46 27.44 -25.86
N HIS A 87 11.96 27.67 -24.66
CA HIS A 87 11.77 29.00 -24.10
C HIS A 87 13.08 29.55 -23.50
N ASP A 88 13.88 28.72 -22.86
CA ASP A 88 15.18 29.11 -22.29
C ASP A 88 16.25 29.36 -23.37
N GLY A 89 16.19 28.66 -24.51
CA GLY A 89 17.06 28.93 -25.67
C GLY A 89 16.73 30.21 -26.46
N LYS A 90 15.70 30.98 -26.04
CA LYS A 90 15.30 32.27 -26.64
C LYS A 90 15.57 33.46 -25.71
N ARG A 91 16.28 33.27 -24.60
CA ARG A 91 16.71 34.32 -23.68
C ARG A 91 18.18 34.67 -23.88
#